data_AF-A0A9Q8LDS0-F1
#
_entry.id   AF-A0A9Q8LDS0-F1
#
_cell.length_a   1.000
_cell.length_b   1.000
_cell.length_c   1.000
_cell.angle_alpha   90.00
_cell.angle_beta   90.00
_cell.angle_gamma   90.00
#
_symmetry.space_group_name_H-M   'P 1'
#
loop_
_entity.id
_entity.type
_entity.pdbx_description
1 polymer ?
#
loop_
_entity_poly.entity_id
_entity_poly.type
_entity_poly.pdbx_seq_one_letter_code
_entity_poly.pdbx_strand_id
1 'polypeptide(L)'
;MHCSVKKLRAGIRLAEQDAAAWRQRVDEAYLVARDWSSKIYDKSDIRRCSEAWAAHDRADQKLSRFQEAIRLLNEMLEDELLRTSAGDSNFPWPDIQEVGMFVYDVLTLAFAVFCWVLVCLLGLNTSTSPDSPREQTPQTPPRHATPPPKYEQPAPAFQPNPQDAIVAWRTKVEMMSADYASLESFPSPPTTVRCTNAKCHAEQHRALPVCECNVRAAFWRVPGLDPMEERRTWHPDRFSACEADKRERFKAMAREMFVVVDEMFRLS
;
A
#
# COMPACT_ATOMS: atom_id res chain seq x y z
N MET A 1 18.60 -45.16 12.39
CA MET A 1 18.43 -43.69 12.55
C MET A 1 18.79 -42.88 11.29
N HIS A 2 19.84 -43.23 10.53
CA HIS A 2 20.27 -42.47 9.34
C HIS A 2 19.20 -42.30 8.22
N CYS A 3 18.24 -43.22 8.11
CA CYS A 3 17.12 -43.15 7.16
C CYS A 3 16.05 -42.12 7.58
N SER A 4 15.78 -42.00 8.89
CA SER A 4 14.74 -41.09 9.41
C SER A 4 15.15 -39.62 9.30
N VAL A 5 16.42 -39.30 9.56
CA VAL A 5 16.95 -37.93 9.42
C VAL A 5 16.91 -37.45 7.96
N LYS A 6 17.23 -38.34 7.00
CA LYS A 6 17.14 -38.01 5.56
C LYS A 6 15.71 -37.72 5.13
N LYS A 7 14.72 -38.49 5.64
CA LYS A 7 13.30 -38.25 5.37
C LYS A 7 12.81 -36.93 5.96
N LEU A 8 13.21 -36.60 7.19
CA LEU A 8 12.86 -35.33 7.83
C LEU A 8 13.42 -34.13 7.06
N ARG A 9 14.70 -34.16 6.69
CA ARG A 9 15.33 -33.10 5.85
C ARG A 9 14.69 -32.97 4.47
N ALA A 10 14.18 -34.05 3.90
CA ALA A 10 13.43 -33.99 2.65
C ALA A 10 12.06 -33.31 2.86
N GLY A 11 11.37 -33.62 3.96
CA GLY A 11 10.10 -32.98 4.33
C GLY A 11 10.24 -31.48 4.60
N ILE A 12 11.29 -31.05 5.31
CA ILE A 12 11.54 -29.63 5.58
C ILE A 12 11.77 -28.85 4.29
N ARG A 13 12.61 -29.38 3.38
CA ARG A 13 12.86 -28.74 2.07
C ARG A 13 11.61 -28.64 1.20
N LEU A 14 10.73 -29.65 1.26
CA LEU A 14 9.46 -29.61 0.55
C LEU A 14 8.54 -28.52 1.13
N ALA A 15 8.45 -28.42 2.47
CA ALA A 15 7.68 -27.38 3.14
C ALA A 15 8.21 -25.96 2.85
N GLU A 16 9.53 -25.77 2.75
CA GLU A 16 10.14 -24.50 2.34
C GLU A 16 9.77 -24.12 0.90
N GLN A 17 9.77 -25.09 -0.03
CA GLN A 17 9.36 -24.87 -1.41
C GLN A 17 7.87 -24.51 -1.51
N ASP A 18 7.02 -25.20 -0.77
CA ASP A 18 5.58 -24.90 -0.71
C ASP A 18 5.31 -23.52 -0.11
N ALA A 19 6.05 -23.12 0.93
CA ALA A 19 5.97 -21.79 1.52
C ALA A 19 6.39 -20.70 0.54
N ALA A 20 7.46 -20.91 -0.24
CA ALA A 20 7.91 -19.97 -1.26
C ALA A 20 6.89 -19.84 -2.41
N ALA A 21 6.37 -20.96 -2.91
CA ALA A 21 5.32 -20.97 -3.93
C ALA A 21 4.02 -20.32 -3.43
N TRP A 22 3.70 -20.47 -2.14
CA TRP A 22 2.57 -19.80 -1.52
C TRP A 22 2.77 -18.29 -1.47
N ARG A 23 3.95 -17.83 -1.02
CA ARG A 23 4.28 -16.40 -0.99
C ARG A 23 4.14 -15.75 -2.37
N GLN A 24 4.66 -16.41 -3.40
CA GLN A 24 4.52 -15.94 -4.77
C GLN A 24 3.04 -15.79 -5.19
N ARG A 25 2.16 -16.76 -4.86
CA ARG A 25 0.72 -16.67 -5.18
C ARG A 25 0.02 -15.55 -4.41
N VAL A 26 0.43 -15.31 -3.17
CA VAL A 26 -0.09 -14.19 -2.36
C VAL A 26 0.33 -12.85 -2.96
N ASP A 27 1.60 -12.72 -3.36
CA ASP A 27 2.12 -11.52 -4.02
C ASP A 27 1.42 -11.26 -5.38
N GLU A 28 1.22 -12.30 -6.18
CA GLU A 28 0.47 -12.23 -7.44
C GLU A 28 -0.99 -11.79 -7.20
N ALA A 29 -1.68 -12.39 -6.21
CA ALA A 29 -3.04 -12.00 -5.85
C ALA A 29 -3.10 -10.56 -5.33
N TYR A 30 -2.09 -10.11 -4.59
CA TYR A 30 -1.96 -8.73 -4.11
C TYR A 30 -1.80 -7.75 -5.28
N LEU A 31 -0.96 -8.07 -6.27
CA LEU A 31 -0.78 -7.24 -7.46
C LEU A 31 -2.07 -7.15 -8.30
N VAL A 32 -2.80 -8.25 -8.44
CA VAL A 32 -4.12 -8.26 -9.11
C VAL A 32 -5.13 -7.42 -8.33
N ALA A 33 -5.23 -7.58 -7.01
CA ALA A 33 -6.11 -6.77 -6.18
C ALA A 33 -5.75 -5.27 -6.23
N ARG A 34 -4.45 -4.94 -6.28
CA ARG A 34 -3.97 -3.57 -6.44
C ARG A 34 -4.39 -2.96 -7.78
N ASP A 35 -4.28 -3.71 -8.88
CA ASP A 35 -4.76 -3.25 -10.20
C ASP A 35 -6.28 -3.04 -10.22
N TRP A 36 -7.04 -3.91 -9.54
CA TRP A 36 -8.49 -3.77 -9.37
C TRP A 36 -8.87 -2.55 -8.53
N SER A 37 -8.12 -2.24 -7.47
CA SER A 37 -8.35 -1.04 -6.65
C SER A 37 -8.21 0.27 -7.45
N SER A 38 -7.47 0.26 -8.57
CA SER A 38 -7.36 1.41 -9.46
C SER A 38 -8.63 1.65 -10.31
N LYS A 39 -9.51 0.65 -10.41
CA LYS A 39 -10.65 0.63 -11.35
C LYS A 39 -12.02 0.78 -10.66
N ILE A 40 -12.14 0.59 -9.35
CA ILE A 40 -13.44 0.57 -8.67
C ILE A 40 -13.51 1.64 -7.58
N TYR A 41 -14.34 2.67 -7.82
CA TYR A 41 -14.61 3.78 -6.88
C TYR A 41 -16.05 3.66 -6.33
N ASP A 42 -16.35 2.61 -5.58
CA ASP A 42 -17.53 2.57 -4.72
C ASP A 42 -17.12 2.38 -3.26
N LYS A 43 -17.80 3.07 -2.33
CA LYS A 43 -17.47 3.11 -0.90
C LYS A 43 -17.57 1.74 -0.23
N SER A 44 -18.37 0.81 -0.77
CA SER A 44 -18.47 -0.57 -0.28
C SER A 44 -17.18 -1.37 -0.48
N ASP A 45 -16.34 -0.99 -1.45
CA ASP A 45 -15.09 -1.72 -1.73
C ASP A 45 -13.93 -1.29 -0.85
N ILE A 46 -13.94 -0.08 -0.28
CA ILE A 46 -12.89 0.36 0.66
C ILE A 46 -12.86 -0.52 1.91
N ARG A 47 -14.03 -0.88 2.46
CA ARG A 47 -14.11 -1.77 3.62
C ARG A 47 -13.62 -3.18 3.28
N ARG A 48 -13.96 -3.69 2.11
CA ARG A 48 -13.50 -5.01 1.62
C ARG A 48 -11.99 -5.02 1.38
N CYS A 49 -11.43 -3.96 0.80
CA CYS A 49 -9.98 -3.82 0.65
C CYS A 49 -9.27 -3.75 2.01
N SER A 50 -9.80 -3.00 2.97
CA SER A 50 -9.25 -2.94 4.33
C SER A 50 -9.32 -4.30 5.05
N GLU A 51 -10.44 -5.00 4.95
CA GLU A 51 -10.61 -6.37 5.49
C GLU A 51 -9.63 -7.35 4.82
N ALA A 52 -9.41 -7.22 3.51
CA ALA A 52 -8.45 -8.04 2.75
C ALA A 52 -7.00 -7.75 3.16
N TRP A 53 -6.62 -6.48 3.36
CA TRP A 53 -5.31 -6.09 3.87
C TRP A 53 -5.08 -6.64 5.29
N ALA A 54 -6.05 -6.49 6.18
CA ALA A 54 -5.96 -7.04 7.52
C ALA A 54 -5.87 -8.58 7.50
N ALA A 55 -6.51 -9.24 6.54
CA ALA A 55 -6.39 -10.70 6.35
C ALA A 55 -5.00 -11.09 5.82
N HIS A 56 -4.44 -10.31 4.90
CA HIS A 56 -3.07 -10.49 4.40
C HIS A 56 -2.04 -10.37 5.53
N ASP A 57 -2.10 -9.31 6.34
CA ASP A 57 -1.22 -9.12 7.49
C ASP A 57 -1.30 -10.29 8.49
N ARG A 58 -2.52 -10.78 8.76
CA ARG A 58 -2.69 -11.97 9.61
C ARG A 58 -2.06 -13.22 9.00
N ALA A 59 -2.11 -13.36 7.68
CA ALA A 59 -1.49 -14.48 6.99
C ALA A 59 0.04 -14.38 7.04
N ASP A 60 0.60 -13.18 6.84
CA ASP A 60 2.05 -12.93 6.88
C ASP A 60 2.64 -13.13 8.29
N GLN A 61 1.92 -12.71 9.33
CA GLN A 61 2.27 -13.01 10.73
C GLN A 61 2.28 -14.52 11.00
N LYS A 62 1.31 -15.27 10.48
CA LYS A 62 1.27 -16.74 10.62
C LYS A 62 2.42 -17.41 9.88
N LEU A 63 2.74 -16.94 8.67
CA LEU A 63 3.88 -17.43 7.90
C LEU A 63 5.20 -17.19 8.65
N SER A 64 5.37 -16.00 9.22
CA SER A 64 6.57 -15.67 10.01
C SER A 64 6.75 -16.59 11.22
N ARG A 65 5.66 -16.87 11.96
CA ARG A 65 5.70 -17.84 13.08
C ARG A 65 6.02 -19.25 12.62
N PHE A 66 5.50 -19.65 11.45
CA PHE A 66 5.79 -20.95 10.87
C PHE A 66 7.26 -21.08 10.46
N GLN A 67 7.82 -20.06 9.83
CA GLN A 67 9.25 -20.01 9.48
C GLN A 67 10.14 -20.09 10.72
N GLU A 68 9.78 -19.38 11.79
CA GLU A 68 10.51 -19.45 13.06
C GLU A 68 10.44 -20.86 13.69
N ALA A 69 9.28 -21.52 13.63
CA ALA A 69 9.13 -22.89 14.09
C ALA A 69 10.01 -23.87 13.30
N ILE A 70 10.09 -23.72 11.97
CA ILE A 70 11.00 -24.51 11.12
C ILE A 70 12.45 -24.26 11.54
N ARG A 71 12.82 -23.01 11.77
CA ARG A 71 14.18 -22.63 12.19
C ARG A 71 14.57 -23.33 13.49
N LEU A 72 13.70 -23.28 14.51
CA LEU A 72 13.92 -23.95 15.79
C LEU A 72 14.00 -25.48 15.65
N LEU A 73 13.15 -26.08 14.81
CA LEU A 73 13.21 -27.51 14.51
C LEU A 73 14.54 -27.92 13.85
N ASN A 74 15.08 -27.08 12.96
CA ASN A 74 16.39 -27.30 12.36
C ASN A 74 17.51 -27.21 13.41
N GLU A 75 17.48 -26.22 14.30
CA GLU A 75 18.45 -26.09 15.40
C GLU A 75 18.42 -27.33 16.33
N MET A 76 17.22 -27.76 16.75
CA MET A 76 17.07 -28.97 17.56
C MET A 76 17.61 -30.22 16.85
N LEU A 77 17.40 -30.33 15.53
CA LEU A 77 17.88 -31.46 14.75
C LEU A 77 19.41 -31.46 14.63
N GLU A 78 20.03 -30.29 14.48
CA GLU A 78 21.49 -30.13 14.42
C GLU A 78 22.14 -30.46 15.76
N ASP A 79 21.58 -29.99 16.87
CA ASP A 79 22.03 -30.33 18.22
C ASP A 79 21.97 -31.84 18.47
N GLU A 80 20.90 -32.51 18.04
CA GLU A 80 20.76 -33.96 18.18
C GLU A 80 21.75 -34.74 17.31
N LEU A 81 22.02 -34.26 16.08
CA LEU A 81 23.05 -34.82 15.22
C LEU A 81 24.45 -34.72 15.84
N LEU A 82 24.76 -33.58 16.47
CA LEU A 82 26.02 -33.38 17.20
C LEU A 82 26.10 -34.32 18.41
N ARG A 83 25.04 -34.45 19.20
CA ARG A 83 25.02 -35.35 20.37
C ARG A 83 25.13 -36.83 20.00
N THR A 84 24.38 -37.29 19.00
CA THR A 84 24.46 -38.70 18.54
C THR A 84 25.84 -39.05 17.99
N SER A 85 26.56 -38.08 17.40
CA SER A 85 27.95 -38.28 16.99
C SER A 85 28.94 -38.41 18.15
N ALA A 86 28.57 -37.93 19.35
CA ALA A 86 29.37 -38.03 20.58
C ALA A 86 29.19 -39.37 21.32
N GLY A 87 28.32 -40.28 20.83
CA GLY A 87 28.18 -41.64 21.36
C GLY A 87 27.26 -41.79 22.59
N ASP A 88 26.54 -40.73 22.97
CA ASP A 88 25.61 -40.76 24.10
C ASP A 88 24.25 -41.30 23.64
N SER A 89 23.87 -42.51 24.08
CA SER A 89 22.75 -43.29 23.50
C SER A 89 21.50 -43.36 24.38
N ASN A 90 21.47 -42.66 25.51
CA ASN A 90 20.41 -42.79 26.53
C ASN A 90 19.41 -41.63 26.60
N PHE A 91 19.21 -40.87 25.51
CA PHE A 91 18.27 -39.76 25.54
C PHE A 91 16.81 -40.22 25.41
N PRO A 92 15.90 -39.81 26.31
CA PRO A 92 14.47 -40.07 26.18
C PRO A 92 13.94 -39.20 25.05
N TRP A 93 13.54 -39.82 23.94
CA TRP A 93 12.85 -39.12 22.88
C TRP A 93 11.57 -38.47 23.45
N PRO A 94 11.30 -37.19 23.15
CA PRO A 94 9.97 -36.65 23.40
C PRO A 94 8.95 -37.56 22.71
N ASP A 95 7.86 -37.84 23.42
CA ASP A 95 6.86 -38.81 22.98
C ASP A 95 6.40 -38.44 21.56
N ILE A 96 6.44 -39.41 20.64
CA ILE A 96 6.19 -39.21 19.21
C ILE A 96 4.80 -38.58 18.98
N GLN A 97 3.88 -38.73 19.96
CA GLN A 97 2.59 -38.06 19.97
C GLN A 97 2.68 -36.53 20.03
N GLU A 98 3.60 -35.93 20.78
CA GLU A 98 3.72 -34.46 20.85
C GLU A 98 4.21 -33.87 19.54
N VAL A 99 5.20 -34.51 18.91
CA VAL A 99 5.70 -34.11 17.58
C VAL A 99 4.62 -34.33 16.51
N GLY A 100 3.85 -35.40 16.62
CA GLY A 100 2.72 -35.68 15.73
C GLY A 100 1.62 -34.63 15.80
N MET A 101 1.25 -34.19 17.00
CA MET A 101 0.26 -33.11 17.18
C MET A 101 0.76 -31.78 16.61
N PHE A 102 2.05 -31.46 16.81
CA PHE A 102 2.62 -30.24 16.25
C PHE A 102 2.58 -30.21 14.71
N VAL A 103 2.94 -31.33 14.06
CA VAL A 103 2.86 -31.44 12.60
C VAL A 103 1.41 -31.40 12.11
N TYR A 104 0.49 -32.02 12.85
CA TYR A 104 -0.94 -31.99 12.51
C TYR A 104 -1.54 -30.58 12.59
N ASP A 105 -1.20 -29.80 13.61
CA ASP A 105 -1.65 -28.41 13.76
C ASP A 105 -1.12 -27.52 12.64
N VAL A 106 0.15 -27.72 12.26
CA VAL A 106 0.78 -27.03 11.12
C VAL A 106 0.04 -27.35 9.81
N LEU A 107 -0.23 -28.62 9.54
CA LEU A 107 -0.92 -29.05 8.32
C LEU A 107 -2.36 -28.55 8.28
N THR A 108 -3.04 -28.52 9.44
CA THR A 108 -4.41 -28.02 9.56
C THR A 108 -4.48 -26.52 9.30
N LEU A 109 -3.51 -25.73 9.80
CA LEU A 109 -3.39 -24.30 9.50
C LEU A 109 -3.13 -24.05 8.01
N ALA A 110 -2.23 -24.82 7.40
CA ALA A 110 -1.94 -24.72 5.97
C ALA A 110 -3.19 -25.01 5.12
N PHE A 111 -3.96 -26.05 5.48
CA PHE A 111 -5.21 -26.41 4.81
C PHE A 111 -6.29 -25.32 4.97
N ALA A 112 -6.46 -24.76 6.16
CA ALA A 112 -7.43 -23.68 6.40
C ALA A 112 -7.12 -22.41 5.58
N VAL A 113 -5.83 -22.06 5.46
CA VAL A 113 -5.39 -20.93 4.61
C VAL A 113 -5.64 -21.24 3.14
N PHE A 114 -5.35 -22.46 2.68
CA PHE A 114 -5.63 -22.89 1.31
C PHE A 114 -7.12 -22.80 0.95
N CYS A 115 -8.00 -23.29 1.82
CA CYS A 115 -9.44 -23.20 1.63
C CYS A 115 -9.93 -21.74 1.58
N TRP A 116 -9.40 -20.86 2.42
CA TRP A 116 -9.76 -19.45 2.40
C TRP A 116 -9.37 -18.77 1.08
N VAL A 117 -8.15 -19.00 0.59
CA VAL A 117 -7.70 -18.49 -0.71
C VAL A 117 -8.58 -19.02 -1.85
N LEU A 118 -8.94 -20.30 -1.81
CA LEU A 118 -9.84 -20.89 -2.81
C LEU A 118 -11.22 -20.21 -2.82
N VAL A 119 -11.78 -19.90 -1.64
CA VAL A 119 -13.06 -19.18 -1.52
C VAL A 119 -12.93 -17.74 -2.07
N CYS A 120 -11.83 -17.04 -1.79
CA CYS A 120 -11.58 -15.71 -2.34
C CYS A 120 -11.47 -15.73 -3.88
N LEU A 121 -10.77 -16.73 -4.44
CA LEU A 121 -10.60 -16.86 -5.90
C LEU A 121 -11.91 -17.27 -6.59
N LEU A 122 -12.72 -18.13 -5.98
CA LEU A 122 -13.99 -18.59 -6.58
C LEU A 122 -15.14 -17.58 -6.38
N GLY A 123 -15.12 -16.79 -5.30
CA GLY A 123 -16.13 -15.77 -5.00
C GLY A 123 -16.07 -14.51 -5.87
N LEU A 124 -15.01 -14.32 -6.66
CA LEU A 124 -14.80 -13.11 -7.49
C LEU A 124 -15.30 -13.25 -8.95
N ASN A 125 -15.86 -14.39 -9.35
CA ASN A 125 -16.23 -14.67 -10.75
C ASN A 125 -17.72 -14.44 -11.13
N THR A 126 -18.54 -13.82 -10.29
CA THR A 126 -19.99 -13.67 -10.59
C THR A 126 -20.45 -12.24 -10.89
N SER A 127 -19.68 -11.48 -11.68
CA SER A 127 -20.13 -10.17 -12.18
C SER A 127 -19.99 -10.04 -13.70
N THR A 128 -20.76 -10.83 -14.43
CA THR A 128 -21.08 -10.56 -15.84
C THR A 128 -22.10 -9.43 -15.91
N SER A 129 -21.62 -8.21 -16.22
CA SER A 129 -22.47 -7.07 -16.56
C SER A 129 -22.89 -7.15 -18.05
N PRO A 130 -24.15 -6.88 -18.41
CA PRO A 130 -24.61 -6.94 -19.79
C PRO A 130 -24.27 -5.67 -20.58
N ASP A 131 -23.91 -5.87 -21.85
CA ASP A 131 -23.64 -4.85 -22.87
C ASP A 131 -24.82 -3.88 -23.09
N SER A 132 -24.51 -2.59 -23.26
CA SER A 132 -25.46 -1.58 -23.75
C SER A 132 -25.00 -1.01 -25.10
N PRO A 133 -25.88 -0.89 -26.12
CA PRO A 133 -25.49 -0.45 -27.46
C PRO A 133 -25.39 1.07 -27.57
N ARG A 134 -24.42 1.54 -28.34
CA ARG A 134 -24.13 2.96 -28.62
C ARG A 134 -24.88 3.40 -29.89
N GLU A 135 -25.84 4.30 -29.74
CA GLU A 135 -26.52 5.01 -30.84
C GLU A 135 -25.58 5.97 -31.58
N GLN A 136 -25.59 5.91 -32.92
CA GLN A 136 -24.88 6.83 -33.81
C GLN A 136 -25.86 7.87 -34.36
N THR A 137 -25.52 9.15 -34.21
CA THR A 137 -26.31 10.28 -34.74
C THR A 137 -25.82 10.69 -36.15
N PRO A 138 -26.72 11.11 -37.08
CA PRO A 138 -26.38 11.35 -38.49
C PRO A 138 -25.59 12.63 -38.77
N GLN A 139 -24.68 12.57 -39.74
CA GLN A 139 -23.89 13.68 -40.27
C GLN A 139 -24.69 14.53 -41.27
N THR A 140 -24.53 15.86 -41.20
CA THR A 140 -25.10 16.85 -42.15
C THR A 140 -24.00 17.38 -43.08
N PRO A 141 -24.27 17.71 -44.37
CA PRO A 141 -23.22 18.03 -45.35
C PRO A 141 -22.63 19.45 -45.21
N PRO A 142 -21.41 19.70 -45.73
CA PRO A 142 -20.67 20.92 -45.49
C PRO A 142 -21.03 22.05 -46.46
N ARG A 143 -21.24 23.27 -45.91
CA ARG A 143 -21.24 24.52 -46.69
C ARG A 143 -19.80 25.03 -46.81
N HIS A 144 -19.37 25.26 -48.05
CA HIS A 144 -18.12 25.91 -48.40
C HIS A 144 -18.07 27.34 -47.84
N ALA A 145 -17.20 27.56 -46.85
CA ALA A 145 -16.74 28.87 -46.43
C ALA A 145 -15.21 28.89 -46.52
N THR A 146 -14.70 29.97 -47.07
CA THR A 146 -13.28 30.26 -47.34
C THR A 146 -12.42 30.07 -46.07
N PRO A 147 -11.28 29.36 -46.13
CA PRO A 147 -10.48 29.05 -44.95
C PRO A 147 -9.81 30.33 -44.38
N PRO A 148 -9.97 30.62 -43.07
CA PRO A 148 -9.18 31.66 -42.41
C PRO A 148 -7.69 31.25 -42.33
N PRO A 149 -6.77 32.22 -42.18
CA PRO A 149 -5.34 31.94 -42.04
C PRO A 149 -5.12 30.92 -40.91
N LYS A 150 -4.41 29.85 -41.26
CA LYS A 150 -4.10 28.71 -40.41
C LYS A 150 -3.11 29.16 -39.34
N TYR A 151 -3.59 29.74 -38.25
CA TYR A 151 -2.78 29.92 -37.06
C TYR A 151 -2.35 28.52 -36.60
N GLU A 152 -1.05 28.26 -36.64
CA GLU A 152 -0.46 27.05 -36.06
C GLU A 152 -0.84 27.03 -34.58
N GLN A 153 -1.83 26.21 -34.25
CA GLN A 153 -2.24 26.00 -32.88
C GLN A 153 -1.02 25.41 -32.14
N PRO A 154 -0.48 26.10 -31.12
CA PRO A 154 0.65 25.59 -30.37
C PRO A 154 0.32 24.18 -29.88
N ALA A 155 1.23 23.23 -30.10
CA ALA A 155 1.06 21.86 -29.66
C ALA A 155 0.60 21.87 -28.18
N PRO A 156 -0.43 21.09 -27.81
CA PRO A 156 -0.92 21.07 -26.44
C PRO A 156 0.24 20.74 -25.51
N ALA A 157 0.55 21.67 -24.61
CA ALA A 157 1.62 21.48 -23.63
C ALA A 157 1.38 20.17 -22.89
N PHE A 158 2.42 19.33 -22.81
CA PHE A 158 2.39 18.07 -22.07
C PHE A 158 1.92 18.36 -20.64
N GLN A 159 0.71 17.92 -20.29
CA GLN A 159 0.22 18.01 -18.93
C GLN A 159 0.71 16.76 -18.19
N PRO A 160 1.62 16.90 -17.21
CA PRO A 160 2.06 15.75 -16.44
C PRO A 160 0.86 15.09 -15.77
N ASN A 161 0.88 13.76 -15.70
CA ASN A 161 -0.16 13.00 -15.03
C ASN A 161 -0.31 13.51 -13.59
N PRO A 162 -1.52 13.87 -13.14
CA PRO A 162 -1.73 14.34 -11.77
C PRO A 162 -1.22 13.39 -10.69
N GLN A 163 -1.22 12.08 -10.95
CA GLN A 163 -0.71 11.09 -9.99
C GLN A 163 0.80 11.19 -9.83
N ASP A 164 1.54 11.41 -10.91
CA ASP A 164 3.01 11.57 -10.87
C ASP A 164 3.40 12.82 -10.07
N ALA A 165 2.62 13.89 -10.17
CA ALA A 165 2.81 15.09 -9.38
C ALA A 165 2.58 14.85 -7.87
N ILE A 166 1.60 14.01 -7.52
CA ILE A 166 1.35 13.61 -6.12
C ILE A 166 2.49 12.76 -5.59
N VAL A 167 2.97 11.78 -6.36
CA VAL A 167 4.11 10.92 -5.98
C VAL A 167 5.36 11.77 -5.76
N ALA A 168 5.70 12.65 -6.70
CA ALA A 168 6.85 13.54 -6.59
C ALA A 168 6.74 14.49 -5.39
N TRP A 169 5.54 14.98 -5.09
CA TRP A 169 5.28 15.78 -3.89
C TRP A 169 5.50 14.96 -2.61
N ARG A 170 5.00 13.72 -2.53
CA ARG A 170 5.18 12.84 -1.37
C ARG A 170 6.63 12.51 -1.10
N THR A 171 7.42 12.22 -2.14
CA THR A 171 8.87 12.01 -1.98
C THR A 171 9.55 13.24 -1.37
N LYS A 172 9.16 14.46 -1.76
CA LYS A 172 9.69 15.69 -1.14
C LYS A 172 9.29 15.84 0.32
N VAL A 173 8.05 15.47 0.67
CA VAL A 173 7.56 15.49 2.05
C VAL A 173 8.33 14.51 2.93
N GLU A 174 8.61 13.31 2.42
CA GLU A 174 9.43 12.30 3.12
C GLU A 174 10.87 12.77 3.34
N MET A 175 11.48 13.40 2.34
CA MET A 175 12.81 13.98 2.49
C MET A 175 12.84 15.11 3.53
N MET A 176 11.83 15.98 3.51
CA MET A 176 11.67 17.04 4.50
C MET A 176 11.49 16.47 5.92
N SER A 177 10.67 15.43 6.08
CA SER A 177 10.31 14.92 7.42
C SER A 177 11.50 14.30 8.15
N ALA A 178 12.52 13.88 7.40
CA ALA A 178 13.80 13.42 7.93
C ALA A 178 14.70 14.56 8.42
N ASP A 179 14.69 15.72 7.74
CA ASP A 179 15.52 16.89 8.11
C ASP A 179 14.83 18.23 7.77
N TYR A 180 14.20 18.83 8.77
CA TYR A 180 13.56 20.14 8.63
C TYR A 180 14.57 21.30 8.60
N ALA A 181 15.79 21.10 9.08
CA ALA A 181 16.78 22.17 9.19
C ALA A 181 17.38 22.52 7.82
N SER A 182 17.55 21.53 6.93
CA SER A 182 18.03 21.71 5.56
C SER A 182 16.93 22.08 4.55
N LEU A 183 15.71 22.37 5.02
CA LEU A 183 14.59 22.64 4.13
C LEU A 183 14.73 24.00 3.42
N GLU A 184 15.11 23.97 2.14
CA GLU A 184 15.25 25.19 1.33
C GLU A 184 13.89 25.76 0.89
N SER A 185 12.92 24.90 0.62
CA SER A 185 11.60 25.27 0.12
C SER A 185 10.49 24.43 0.76
N PHE A 186 9.35 25.06 1.05
CA PHE A 186 8.22 24.36 1.64
C PHE A 186 7.57 23.43 0.58
N PRO A 187 7.37 22.13 0.87
CA PRO A 187 6.79 21.18 -0.07
C PRO A 187 5.28 21.38 -0.22
N SER A 188 4.90 22.42 -0.96
CA SER A 188 3.51 22.76 -1.24
C SER A 188 2.85 21.66 -2.10
N PRO A 189 1.60 21.25 -1.79
CA PRO A 189 0.88 20.27 -2.59
C PRO A 189 0.68 20.72 -4.04
N PRO A 190 0.66 19.79 -5.02
CA PRO A 190 0.40 20.14 -6.39
C PRO A 190 -1.06 20.58 -6.59
N THR A 191 -1.28 21.58 -7.44
CA THR A 191 -2.63 21.97 -7.87
C THR A 191 -3.09 21.04 -8.98
N THR A 192 -3.76 19.94 -8.61
CA THR A 192 -4.22 18.96 -9.60
C THR A 192 -5.53 19.34 -10.27
N VAL A 193 -6.33 20.21 -9.66
CA VAL A 193 -7.65 20.61 -10.16
C VAL A 193 -7.85 22.11 -9.95
N ARG A 194 -8.49 22.78 -10.93
CA ARG A 194 -8.92 24.16 -10.76
C ARG A 194 -10.07 24.20 -9.75
N CYS A 195 -9.84 24.81 -8.60
CA CYS A 195 -10.88 24.96 -7.58
C CYS A 195 -11.99 25.89 -8.10
N THR A 196 -13.25 25.46 -7.99
CA THR A 196 -14.43 26.25 -8.39
C THR A 196 -15.12 26.93 -7.21
N ASN A 197 -14.66 26.69 -5.97
CA ASN A 197 -15.25 27.27 -4.78
C ASN A 197 -14.95 28.77 -4.69
N ALA A 198 -15.99 29.61 -4.75
CA ALA A 198 -15.87 31.06 -4.70
C ALA A 198 -15.16 31.57 -3.42
N LYS A 199 -15.33 30.87 -2.28
CA LYS A 199 -14.62 31.22 -1.04
C LYS A 199 -13.11 31.10 -1.22
N CYS A 200 -12.66 30.09 -1.96
CA CYS A 200 -11.24 29.90 -2.20
C CYS A 200 -10.63 31.00 -3.08
N HIS A 201 -11.43 31.62 -3.96
CA HIS A 201 -10.98 32.75 -4.78
C HIS A 201 -10.98 34.08 -4.02
N ALA A 202 -11.81 34.20 -2.98
CA ALA A 202 -11.94 35.43 -2.19
C ALA A 202 -10.83 35.62 -1.15
N GLU A 203 -10.20 34.54 -0.68
CA GLU A 203 -9.12 34.60 0.32
C GLU A 203 -7.79 35.03 -0.32
N GLN A 204 -7.44 36.31 -0.15
CA GLN A 204 -6.25 36.94 -0.75
C GLN A 204 -4.96 36.80 0.09
N HIS A 205 -5.04 36.33 1.34
CA HIS A 205 -3.93 36.36 2.30
C HIS A 205 -3.56 34.98 2.87
N ARG A 206 -3.40 33.99 2.00
CA ARG A 206 -2.90 32.67 2.40
C ARG A 206 -1.37 32.66 2.45
N ALA A 207 -0.82 31.90 3.38
CA ALA A 207 0.57 31.51 3.38
C ALA A 207 0.87 30.47 2.30
N LEU A 208 -0.03 29.49 2.07
CA LEU A 208 0.11 28.53 0.98
C LEU A 208 -0.36 29.12 -0.36
N PRO A 209 0.31 28.79 -1.46
CA PRO A 209 -0.14 29.17 -2.80
C PRO A 209 -1.37 28.37 -3.28
N VAL A 210 -1.81 27.38 -2.52
CA VAL A 210 -2.91 26.47 -2.86
C VAL A 210 -4.05 26.61 -1.85
N CYS A 211 -5.28 26.48 -2.33
CA CYS A 211 -6.45 26.51 -1.44
C CYS A 211 -6.62 25.18 -0.69
N GLU A 212 -7.33 25.24 0.42
CA GLU A 212 -7.70 24.08 1.26
C GLU A 212 -8.28 22.91 0.45
N CYS A 213 -9.15 23.18 -0.53
CA CYS A 213 -9.74 22.14 -1.36
C CYS A 213 -8.68 21.35 -2.14
N ASN A 214 -7.63 22.02 -2.64
CA ASN A 214 -6.54 21.38 -3.37
C ASN A 214 -5.59 20.64 -2.44
N VAL A 215 -5.33 21.19 -1.24
CA VAL A 215 -4.58 20.48 -0.19
C VAL A 215 -5.28 19.16 0.16
N ARG A 216 -6.59 19.23 0.46
CA ARG A 216 -7.41 18.07 0.79
C ARG A 216 -7.43 17.06 -0.37
N ALA A 217 -7.64 17.53 -1.59
CA ALA A 217 -7.63 16.67 -2.78
C ALA A 217 -6.28 15.98 -3.01
N ALA A 218 -5.16 16.65 -2.71
CA ALA A 218 -3.84 16.05 -2.81
C ALA A 218 -3.67 14.91 -1.79
N PHE A 219 -4.06 15.12 -0.53
CA PHE A 219 -4.02 14.08 0.49
C PHE A 219 -4.91 12.88 0.18
N TRP A 220 -6.15 13.09 -0.28
CA TRP A 220 -7.05 11.99 -0.64
C TRP A 220 -6.55 11.09 -1.77
N ARG A 221 -5.62 11.58 -2.60
CA ARG A 221 -5.00 10.80 -3.68
C ARG A 221 -3.81 9.97 -3.23
N VAL A 222 -3.41 10.07 -1.97
CA VAL A 222 -2.34 9.27 -1.39
C VAL A 222 -2.95 7.97 -0.85
N PRO A 223 -2.63 6.80 -1.43
CA PRO A 223 -3.18 5.53 -0.98
C PRO A 223 -2.65 5.19 0.43
N GLY A 224 -3.54 4.74 1.32
CA GLY A 224 -3.17 4.33 2.68
C GLY A 224 -2.70 5.46 3.58
N LEU A 225 -3.03 6.72 3.27
CA LEU A 225 -2.68 7.87 4.10
C LEU A 225 -3.25 7.72 5.52
N ASP A 226 -2.40 7.80 6.55
CA ASP A 226 -2.82 7.94 7.94
C ASP A 226 -2.93 9.42 8.32
N PRO A 227 -4.14 9.98 8.54
CA PRO A 227 -4.29 11.37 8.95
C PRO A 227 -3.59 11.70 10.27
N MET A 228 -3.41 10.73 11.17
CA MET A 228 -2.73 10.93 12.45
C MET A 228 -1.24 11.20 12.28
N GLU A 229 -0.57 10.42 11.42
CA GLU A 229 0.84 10.65 11.07
C GLU A 229 1.03 11.98 10.37
N GLU A 230 0.16 12.32 9.42
CA GLU A 230 0.21 13.59 8.72
C GLU A 230 0.06 14.79 9.67
N ARG A 231 -0.83 14.72 10.67
CA ARG A 231 -0.96 15.80 11.68
C ARG A 231 0.36 16.05 12.39
N ARG A 232 1.11 15.00 12.74
CA ARG A 232 2.42 15.13 13.38
C ARG A 232 3.45 15.74 12.43
N THR A 233 3.46 15.29 11.17
CA THR A 233 4.37 15.79 10.12
C THR A 233 4.19 17.27 9.84
N TRP A 234 2.94 17.74 9.78
CA TRP A 234 2.60 19.13 9.45
C TRP A 234 2.44 20.03 10.69
N HIS A 235 2.75 19.55 11.89
CA HIS A 235 2.67 20.37 13.09
C HIS A 235 3.64 21.56 12.99
N PRO A 236 3.19 22.81 13.23
CA PRO A 236 4.02 24.00 13.00
C PRO A 236 5.30 24.01 13.85
N ASP A 237 5.31 23.38 15.02
CA ASP A 237 6.50 23.31 15.86
C ASP A 237 7.66 22.54 15.23
N ARG A 238 7.40 21.60 14.32
CA ARG A 238 8.44 20.87 13.58
C ARG A 238 9.28 21.81 12.72
N PHE A 239 8.67 22.88 12.23
CA PHE A 239 9.33 23.90 11.41
C PHE A 239 10.11 24.92 12.24
N SER A 240 10.20 24.77 13.56
CA SER A 240 11.08 25.60 14.41
C SER A 240 12.57 25.35 14.15
N ALA A 241 12.92 24.19 13.61
CA ALA A 241 14.29 23.83 13.24
C ALA A 241 14.77 24.50 11.93
N CYS A 242 13.85 25.05 11.12
CA CYS A 242 14.21 25.72 9.88
C CYS A 242 15.03 27.01 10.12
N GLU A 243 15.73 27.44 9.08
CA GLU A 243 16.49 28.69 9.03
C GLU A 243 15.65 29.89 9.48
N ALA A 244 16.27 30.83 10.20
CA ALA A 244 15.57 31.90 10.91
C ALA A 244 14.75 32.82 9.98
N ASP A 245 15.23 33.04 8.75
CA ASP A 245 14.59 33.85 7.72
C ASP A 245 13.33 33.19 7.11
N LYS A 246 13.31 31.85 7.03
CA LYS A 246 12.21 31.07 6.45
C LYS A 246 11.22 30.55 7.49
N ARG A 247 11.65 30.42 8.74
CA ARG A 247 10.91 29.77 9.85
C ARG A 247 9.48 30.24 9.99
N GLU A 248 9.24 31.55 10.13
CA GLU A 248 7.89 32.07 10.36
C GLU A 248 6.96 31.84 9.16
N ARG A 249 7.50 31.97 7.94
CA ARG A 249 6.77 31.70 6.71
C ARG A 249 6.40 30.22 6.60
N PHE A 250 7.34 29.32 6.91
CA PHE A 250 7.10 27.88 6.86
C PHE A 250 6.13 27.42 7.95
N LYS A 251 6.22 27.99 9.16
CA LYS A 251 5.22 27.78 10.22
C LYS A 251 3.82 28.21 9.80
N ALA A 252 3.69 29.34 9.09
CA ALA A 252 2.40 29.79 8.59
C ALA A 252 1.82 28.82 7.55
N MET A 253 2.63 28.35 6.59
CA MET A 253 2.21 27.34 5.61
C MET A 253 1.86 26.00 6.27
N ALA A 254 2.66 25.56 7.24
CA ALA A 254 2.41 24.35 8.01
C ALA A 254 1.10 24.43 8.81
N ARG A 255 0.79 25.58 9.42
CA ARG A 255 -0.51 25.79 10.09
C ARG A 255 -1.68 25.58 9.15
N GLU A 256 -1.61 26.08 7.92
CA GLU A 256 -2.67 25.87 6.93
C GLU A 256 -2.80 24.40 6.56
N MET A 257 -1.69 23.71 6.27
CA MET A 257 -1.70 22.24 6.04
C MET A 257 -2.30 21.49 7.22
N PHE A 258 -1.88 21.82 8.45
CA PHE A 258 -2.31 21.17 9.68
C PHE A 258 -3.82 21.28 9.89
N VAL A 259 -4.42 22.45 9.65
CA VAL A 259 -5.88 22.62 9.77
C VAL A 259 -6.63 21.68 8.83
N VAL A 260 -6.17 21.53 7.59
CA VAL A 260 -6.81 20.62 6.61
C VAL A 260 -6.70 19.16 7.08
N VAL A 261 -5.51 18.73 7.49
CA VAL A 261 -5.28 17.35 7.92
C VAL A 261 -6.00 17.06 9.24
N ASP A 262 -6.05 18.02 10.17
CA ASP A 262 -6.78 17.91 11.43
C ASP A 262 -8.29 17.71 11.20
N GLU A 263 -8.87 18.42 10.24
CA GLU A 263 -10.25 18.20 9.82
C GLU A 263 -10.43 16.81 9.20
N MET A 264 -9.51 16.37 8.33
CA MET A 264 -9.56 15.03 7.74
C MET A 264 -9.53 13.93 8.82
N PHE A 265 -8.71 14.09 9.86
CA PHE A 265 -8.64 13.17 11.00
C PHE A 265 -9.92 13.14 11.84
N ARG A 266 -10.63 14.27 11.99
CA ARG A 266 -11.91 14.29 12.70
C ARG A 266 -13.05 13.61 11.93
N LEU A 267 -12.88 13.42 10.62
CA LEU A 267 -13.87 12.83 9.73
C LEU A 267 -13.61 11.33 9.43
N SER A 268 -12.43 10.81 9.77
CA SER A 268 -12.05 9.40 9.64
C SER A 268 -12.50 8.57 10.83
#